data_AF-A0A7X7JAB0-F1
#
_entry.id   AF-A0A7X7JAB0-F1
#
_cell.length_a   1.000
_cell.length_b   1.000
_cell.length_c   1.000
_cell.angle_alpha   90.00
_cell.angle_beta   90.00
_cell.angle_gamma   90.00
#
_symmetry.space_group_name_H-M   'P 1'
#
loop_
_entity.id
_entity.type
_entity.pdbx_description
1 polymer ?
#
loop_
_entity_poly.entity_id
_entity_poly.type
_entity_poly.pdbx_seq_one_letter_code
_entity_poly.pdbx_strand_id
1 'polypeptide(L)'
;MSETLMLFERIARAAKNVCQPSVTESRGVHPFDERNIHPEIAGVSLKLFDNGHYSQATFEAFKYLDIQVKKLSGINDSGYKLMMVAFAETAPKIKLTNLVTSSDIDEQMGFKFIFAGVMSAIRNPRGHDITSDPIDRCLDHLSVASALFRRIEERKEPRP
;
A
#
# COMPACT_ATOMS: atom_id res chain seq x y z
N MET A 1 -5.07 46.85 0.22
CA MET A 1 -3.99 45.93 -0.16
C MET A 1 -3.43 46.38 -1.49
N SER A 2 -2.10 46.49 -1.62
CA SER A 2 -1.43 47.03 -2.82
C SER A 2 -1.73 46.18 -4.07
N GLU A 3 -2.00 46.79 -5.22
CA GLU A 3 -2.21 46.11 -6.51
C GLU A 3 -1.05 45.17 -6.87
N THR A 4 0.17 45.53 -6.47
CA THR A 4 1.37 44.71 -6.65
C THR A 4 1.27 43.37 -5.93
N LEU A 5 0.58 43.33 -4.79
CA LEU A 5 0.44 42.13 -3.97
C LEU A 5 -0.61 41.19 -4.56
N MET A 6 -1.68 41.73 -5.15
CA MET A 6 -2.66 40.95 -5.91
C MET A 6 -2.06 40.37 -7.19
N LEU A 7 -1.22 41.14 -7.89
CA LEU A 7 -0.50 40.66 -9.07
C LEU A 7 0.48 39.54 -8.71
N PHE A 8 1.24 39.71 -7.62
CA PHE A 8 2.15 38.69 -7.10
C PHE A 8 1.40 37.41 -6.71
N GLU A 9 0.28 37.52 -6.00
CA GLU A 9 -0.52 36.35 -5.62
C GLU A 9 -1.05 35.61 -6.86
N ARG A 10 -1.48 36.34 -7.88
CA ARG A 10 -1.97 35.76 -9.15
C ARG A 10 -0.87 34.99 -9.88
N ILE A 11 0.33 35.57 -9.95
CA ILE A 11 1.51 34.94 -10.56
C ILE A 11 1.92 33.70 -9.76
N ALA A 12 1.97 33.78 -8.42
CA ALA A 12 2.35 32.67 -7.56
C ALA A 12 1.35 31.50 -7.64
N ARG A 13 0.04 31.77 -7.69
CA ARG A 13 -0.99 30.74 -7.88
C ARG A 13 -0.90 30.10 -9.27
N ALA A 14 -0.60 30.87 -10.31
CA ALA A 14 -0.43 30.35 -11.67
C ALA A 14 0.86 29.52 -11.82
N ALA A 15 1.92 29.90 -11.10
CA ALA A 15 3.22 29.23 -11.14
C ALA A 15 3.28 27.90 -10.36
N LYS A 16 2.24 27.56 -9.59
CA LYS A 16 2.21 26.37 -8.71
C LYS A 16 2.48 25.04 -9.44
N ASN A 17 2.18 24.99 -10.74
CA ASN A 17 2.41 23.82 -11.60
C ASN A 17 3.54 24.03 -12.64
N VAL A 18 4.20 25.19 -12.66
CA VAL A 18 5.18 25.57 -13.71
C VAL A 18 6.56 24.93 -13.47
N CYS A 19 6.88 24.55 -12.23
CA CYS A 19 8.09 23.79 -11.88
C CYS A 19 7.83 22.29 -11.65
N GLN A 20 6.63 21.78 -11.96
CA GLN A 20 6.51 20.34 -12.12
C GLN A 20 7.27 19.99 -13.40
N PRO A 21 8.28 19.12 -13.36
CA PRO A 21 8.91 18.67 -14.58
C PRO A 21 7.80 18.09 -15.47
N SER A 22 7.65 18.62 -16.69
CA SER A 22 6.89 17.94 -17.72
C SER A 22 7.66 16.66 -18.01
N VAL A 23 7.25 15.54 -17.39
CA VAL A 23 7.84 14.24 -17.65
C VAL A 23 7.41 13.81 -19.06
N THR A 24 8.16 14.29 -20.03
CA THR A 24 8.17 13.87 -21.42
C THR A 24 9.64 14.06 -21.75
N GLU A 25 10.53 13.07 -21.73
CA GLU A 25 10.47 11.76 -22.37
C GLU A 25 11.47 10.77 -21.75
N SER A 26 11.04 9.55 -21.44
CA SER A 26 11.10 8.46 -22.42
C SER A 26 9.71 7.82 -22.39
N ARG A 27 9.17 7.32 -23.50
CA ARG A 27 8.00 6.40 -23.43
C ARG A 27 8.46 5.03 -22.92
N GLY A 28 9.21 5.03 -21.81
CA GLY A 28 9.34 3.87 -20.96
C GLY A 28 7.97 3.53 -20.40
N VAL A 29 7.72 2.24 -20.25
CA VAL A 29 6.55 1.76 -19.52
C VAL A 29 6.58 2.40 -18.13
N HIS A 30 5.45 2.92 -17.64
CA HIS A 30 5.40 3.54 -16.32
C HIS A 30 5.86 2.50 -15.27
N PRO A 31 6.65 2.85 -14.23
CA PRO A 31 7.15 1.86 -13.28
C PRO A 31 6.06 0.98 -12.63
N PHE A 32 4.85 1.52 -12.46
CA PHE A 32 3.72 0.73 -11.96
C PHE A 32 3.23 -0.30 -12.97
N ASP A 33 3.23 0.04 -14.26
CA ASP A 33 2.87 -0.88 -15.33
C ASP A 33 3.96 -1.94 -15.51
N GLU A 34 5.24 -1.54 -15.46
CA GLU A 34 6.40 -2.44 -15.57
C GLU A 34 6.42 -3.48 -14.45
N ARG A 35 6.12 -3.05 -13.22
CA ARG A 35 6.04 -3.92 -12.03
C ARG A 35 4.68 -4.61 -11.87
N ASN A 36 3.72 -4.36 -12.76
CA ASN A 36 2.34 -4.86 -12.65
C ASN A 36 1.77 -4.60 -11.24
N ILE A 37 1.80 -3.35 -10.80
CA ILE A 37 1.23 -2.94 -9.50
C ILE A 37 -0.29 -3.13 -9.54
N HIS A 38 -0.85 -3.69 -8.47
CA HIS A 38 -2.27 -4.01 -8.41
C HIS A 38 -3.11 -2.73 -8.51
N PRO A 39 -4.23 -2.69 -9.28
CA PRO A 39 -5.01 -1.47 -9.49
C PRO A 39 -5.49 -0.80 -8.20
N GLU A 40 -5.92 -1.58 -7.21
CA GLU A 40 -6.35 -1.05 -5.90
C GLU A 40 -5.19 -0.44 -5.11
N ILE A 41 -3.99 -1.01 -5.23
CA ILE A 41 -2.77 -0.46 -4.62
C ILE A 41 -2.34 0.80 -5.36
N ALA A 42 -2.43 0.79 -6.70
CA ALA A 42 -2.15 1.96 -7.53
C ALA A 42 -3.09 3.12 -7.19
N GLY A 43 -4.37 2.86 -6.96
CA GLY A 43 -5.38 3.87 -6.61
C GLY A 43 -5.04 4.70 -5.37
N VAL A 44 -4.34 4.13 -4.39
CA VAL A 44 -3.93 4.84 -3.16
C VAL A 44 -2.50 5.39 -3.19
N SER A 45 -1.65 4.90 -4.09
CA SER A 45 -0.21 5.17 -4.05
C SER A 45 0.35 5.91 -5.26
N LEU A 46 -0.27 5.80 -6.44
CA LEU A 46 0.27 6.33 -7.71
C LEU A 46 0.52 7.84 -7.65
N LYS A 47 -0.49 8.62 -7.23
CA LYS A 47 -0.34 10.07 -7.13
C LYS A 47 0.76 10.49 -6.16
N LEU A 48 0.95 9.74 -5.06
CA LEU A 48 2.03 10.03 -4.11
C LEU A 48 3.39 9.72 -4.73
N PHE A 49 3.49 8.59 -5.41
CA PHE A 49 4.69 8.17 -6.12
C PHE A 49 5.11 9.19 -7.19
N ASP A 50 4.19 9.60 -8.06
CA ASP A 50 4.47 10.55 -9.16
C ASP A 50 4.92 11.92 -8.64
N ASN A 51 4.51 12.30 -7.43
CA ASN A 51 4.92 13.53 -6.76
C ASN A 51 6.20 13.36 -5.91
N GLY A 52 6.86 12.21 -5.96
CA GLY A 52 8.11 11.93 -5.23
C GLY A 52 7.92 11.59 -3.75
N HIS A 53 6.68 11.36 -3.29
CA HIS A 53 6.37 11.02 -1.90
C HIS A 53 6.45 9.51 -1.64
N TYR A 54 7.60 8.90 -1.91
CA TYR A 54 7.79 7.44 -1.93
C TYR A 54 7.49 6.73 -0.59
N SER A 55 7.92 7.31 0.53
CA SER A 55 7.58 6.74 1.85
C SER A 55 6.09 6.81 2.16
N GLN A 56 5.42 7.88 1.74
CA GLN A 56 3.97 8.02 1.91
C GLN A 56 3.21 7.08 0.98
N ALA A 57 3.65 6.94 -0.29
CA ALA A 57 3.08 5.98 -1.24
C ALA A 57 3.14 4.55 -0.68
N THR A 58 4.29 4.17 -0.12
CA THR A 58 4.47 2.89 0.57
C THR A 58 3.54 2.77 1.78
N PHE A 59 3.50 3.79 2.64
CA PHE A 59 2.68 3.77 3.85
C PHE A 59 1.19 3.61 3.54
N GLU A 60 0.67 4.39 2.59
CA GLU A 60 -0.74 4.33 2.19
C GLU A 60 -1.11 2.98 1.55
N ALA A 61 -0.20 2.36 0.78
CA ALA A 61 -0.42 1.02 0.24
C ALA A 61 -0.61 -0.05 1.33
N PHE A 62 0.26 -0.09 2.34
CA PHE A 62 0.12 -1.06 3.43
C PHE A 62 -0.99 -0.69 4.43
N LYS A 63 -1.29 0.59 4.61
CA LYS A 63 -2.46 1.04 5.35
C LYS A 63 -3.76 0.61 4.66
N TYR A 64 -3.80 0.65 3.33
CA TYR A 64 -4.94 0.15 2.57
C TYR A 64 -5.13 -1.37 2.77
N LEU A 65 -4.04 -2.15 2.74
CA LEU A 65 -4.08 -3.58 3.09
C LEU A 65 -4.64 -3.81 4.50
N ASP A 66 -4.17 -3.05 5.49
CA ASP A 66 -4.66 -3.11 6.87
C ASP A 66 -6.17 -2.86 6.96
N ILE A 67 -6.66 -1.82 6.26
CA ILE A 67 -8.10 -1.48 6.19
C ILE A 67 -8.90 -2.60 5.53
N GLN A 68 -8.41 -3.21 4.44
CA GLN A 68 -9.12 -4.31 3.78
C GLN A 68 -9.20 -5.56 4.67
N VAL A 69 -8.10 -5.94 5.32
CA VAL A 69 -8.10 -7.05 6.28
C VAL A 69 -9.06 -6.76 7.43
N LYS A 70 -9.07 -5.53 7.93
CA LYS A 70 -9.99 -5.09 8.98
C LYS A 70 -11.46 -5.24 8.56
N LYS A 71 -11.78 -4.76 7.35
CA LYS A 71 -13.12 -4.85 6.76
C LYS A 71 -13.57 -6.30 6.58
N LEU A 72 -12.70 -7.16 6.04
CA LEU A 72 -13.02 -8.56 5.77
C LEU A 72 -13.15 -9.40 7.04
N SER A 73 -12.30 -9.13 8.04
CA SER A 73 -12.29 -9.90 9.30
C SER A 73 -13.34 -9.44 10.31
N GLY A 74 -13.81 -8.18 10.22
CA GLY A 74 -14.69 -7.57 11.19
C GLY A 74 -14.02 -7.27 12.55
N ILE A 75 -12.70 -7.40 12.65
CA ILE A 75 -11.95 -7.20 13.89
C ILE A 75 -11.62 -5.71 14.05
N ASN A 76 -11.81 -5.14 15.25
CA ASN A 76 -11.45 -3.76 15.52
C ASN A 76 -10.02 -3.59 16.06
N ASP A 77 -9.05 -4.15 15.35
CA ASP A 77 -7.60 -3.99 15.61
C ASP A 77 -6.90 -3.36 14.39
N SER A 78 -5.57 -3.24 14.44
CA SER A 78 -4.73 -2.79 13.33
C SER A 78 -3.33 -3.40 13.38
N GLY A 79 -2.66 -3.44 12.23
CA GLY A 79 -1.27 -3.84 12.10
C GLY A 79 -1.03 -5.28 12.53
N TYR A 80 0.08 -5.53 13.23
CA TYR A 80 0.50 -6.86 13.66
C TYR A 80 -0.62 -7.68 14.33
N LYS A 81 -1.31 -7.08 15.32
CA LYS A 81 -2.35 -7.77 16.09
C LYS A 81 -3.51 -8.23 15.20
N LEU A 82 -3.95 -7.35 14.30
CA LEU A 82 -5.01 -7.66 13.35
C LEU A 82 -4.62 -8.85 12.47
N MET A 83 -3.42 -8.83 11.89
CA MET A 83 -2.97 -9.88 10.96
C MET A 83 -2.86 -11.24 11.67
N MET A 84 -2.35 -11.26 12.89
CA MET A 84 -2.21 -12.48 13.69
C MET A 84 -3.56 -13.14 14.00
N VAL A 85 -4.60 -12.34 14.25
CA VAL A 85 -5.94 -12.87 14.58
C VAL A 85 -6.74 -13.17 13.32
N ALA A 86 -6.68 -12.30 12.30
CA ALA A 86 -7.48 -12.44 11.09
C ALA A 86 -7.15 -13.73 10.31
N PHE A 87 -5.85 -14.06 10.22
CA PHE A 87 -5.34 -15.22 9.47
C PHE A 87 -4.97 -16.43 10.35
N ALA A 88 -5.41 -16.47 11.61
CA ALA A 88 -5.14 -17.61 12.49
C ALA A 88 -5.63 -18.93 11.88
N GLU A 89 -4.88 -20.01 12.09
CA GLU A 89 -5.20 -21.36 11.64
C GLU A 89 -6.39 -21.91 12.43
N THR A 90 -6.43 -21.58 13.72
CA THR A 90 -7.52 -21.91 14.64
C THR A 90 -8.55 -20.79 14.61
N ALA A 91 -9.73 -21.06 14.05
CA ALA A 91 -10.84 -20.11 13.89
C ALA A 91 -10.49 -18.81 13.12
N PRO A 92 -9.95 -18.89 11.89
CA PRO A 92 -9.66 -17.72 11.05
C PRO A 92 -10.92 -16.90 10.78
N LYS A 93 -10.73 -15.58 10.68
CA LYS A 93 -11.73 -14.69 10.09
C LYS A 93 -11.56 -14.58 8.58
N ILE A 94 -10.34 -14.77 8.09
CA ILE A 94 -10.01 -14.82 6.67
C ILE A 94 -9.28 -16.13 6.39
N LYS A 95 -9.87 -16.96 5.53
CA LYS A 95 -9.28 -18.21 5.06
C LYS A 95 -8.66 -18.00 3.68
N LEU A 96 -7.35 -18.11 3.61
CA LEU A 96 -6.58 -18.07 2.37
C LEU A 96 -6.57 -19.44 1.68
N THR A 97 -6.62 -20.52 2.46
CA THR A 97 -6.67 -21.93 2.02
C THR A 97 -7.93 -22.63 2.55
N ASN A 98 -8.11 -23.92 2.21
CA ASN A 98 -9.25 -24.69 2.74
C ASN A 98 -9.01 -25.23 4.17
N LEU A 99 -7.77 -25.16 4.67
CA LEU A 99 -7.36 -25.66 6.00
C LEU A 99 -7.71 -27.13 6.24
N VAL A 100 -7.60 -27.96 5.20
CA VAL A 100 -7.89 -29.40 5.27
C VAL A 100 -6.61 -30.21 5.41
N THR A 101 -5.59 -29.86 4.63
CA THR A 101 -4.30 -30.55 4.62
C THR A 101 -3.28 -29.85 5.51
N SER A 102 -2.20 -30.55 5.89
CA SER A 102 -1.09 -29.91 6.59
C SER A 102 -0.48 -28.77 5.77
N SER A 103 -0.35 -28.95 4.46
CA SER A 103 0.13 -27.91 3.54
C SER A 103 -0.79 -26.69 3.51
N ASP A 104 -2.11 -26.87 3.54
CA ASP A 104 -3.05 -25.74 3.62
C ASP A 104 -2.85 -24.91 4.91
N ILE A 105 -2.60 -25.61 6.03
CA ILE A 105 -2.39 -25.00 7.35
C ILE A 105 -1.06 -24.25 7.37
N ASP A 106 0.01 -24.87 6.87
CA ASP A 106 1.34 -24.26 6.79
C ASP A 106 1.35 -23.03 5.88
N GLU A 107 0.65 -23.07 4.74
CA GLU A 107 0.54 -21.93 3.84
C GLU A 107 -0.24 -20.78 4.50
N GLN A 108 -1.38 -21.06 5.14
CA GLN A 108 -2.13 -20.05 5.91
C GLN A 108 -1.24 -19.43 7.00
N MET A 109 -0.53 -20.27 7.76
CA MET A 109 0.39 -19.84 8.81
C MET A 109 1.49 -18.94 8.25
N GLY A 110 2.09 -19.32 7.12
CA GLY A 110 3.12 -18.55 6.43
C GLY A 110 2.60 -17.16 6.04
N PHE A 111 1.44 -17.09 5.40
CA PHE A 111 0.85 -15.80 5.03
C PHE A 111 0.49 -14.97 6.25
N LYS A 112 -0.07 -15.55 7.33
CA LYS A 112 -0.30 -14.84 8.59
C LYS A 112 0.96 -14.11 9.06
N PHE A 113 2.11 -14.80 9.05
CA PHE A 113 3.39 -14.19 9.43
C PHE A 113 3.89 -13.14 8.44
N ILE A 114 3.74 -13.37 7.14
CA ILE A 114 4.12 -12.37 6.12
C ILE A 114 3.29 -11.09 6.29
N PHE A 115 1.97 -11.21 6.40
CA PHE A 115 1.07 -10.08 6.63
C PHE A 115 1.42 -9.33 7.92
N ALA A 116 1.65 -10.05 9.02
CA ALA A 116 2.05 -9.43 10.28
C ALA A 116 3.41 -8.75 10.18
N GLY A 117 4.36 -9.39 9.49
CA GLY A 117 5.73 -8.91 9.29
C GLY A 117 5.78 -7.60 8.49
N VAL A 118 5.04 -7.51 7.38
CA VAL A 118 5.01 -6.27 6.58
C VAL A 118 4.39 -5.10 7.35
N MET A 119 3.41 -5.36 8.22
CA MET A 119 2.85 -4.31 9.07
C MET A 119 3.90 -3.78 10.06
N SER A 120 4.64 -4.68 10.71
CA SER A 120 5.67 -4.30 11.69
C SER A 120 6.92 -3.69 11.06
N ALA A 121 7.41 -4.23 9.94
CA ALA A 121 8.70 -3.87 9.36
C ALA A 121 8.61 -2.77 8.30
N ILE A 122 7.49 -2.66 7.59
CA ILE A 122 7.33 -1.71 6.48
C ILE A 122 6.37 -0.59 6.88
N ARG A 123 5.14 -0.94 7.27
CA ARG A 123 4.11 0.08 7.53
C ARG A 123 4.41 0.90 8.78
N ASN A 124 4.70 0.24 9.91
CA ASN A 124 4.82 0.91 11.20
C ASN A 124 5.95 1.95 11.27
N PRO A 125 7.18 1.69 10.81
CA PRO A 125 8.23 2.70 10.81
C PRO A 125 7.82 3.98 10.06
N ARG A 126 7.10 3.83 8.93
CA ARG A 126 6.61 4.97 8.14
C ARG A 126 5.44 5.72 8.78
N GLY A 127 4.75 5.10 9.74
CA GLY A 127 3.66 5.71 10.49
C GLY A 127 4.07 6.34 11.81
N HIS A 128 5.26 6.02 12.32
CA HIS A 128 5.75 6.48 13.61
C HIS A 128 7.00 7.37 13.50
N ASP A 129 7.81 7.18 12.46
CA ASP A 129 9.07 7.90 12.25
C ASP A 129 9.07 8.69 10.94
N ILE A 130 9.92 9.72 10.87
CA ILE A 130 10.19 10.44 9.63
C ILE A 130 11.14 9.59 8.79
N THR A 131 10.62 8.95 7.76
CA THR A 131 11.37 8.09 6.84
C THR A 131 11.37 8.65 5.43
N SER A 132 12.48 8.43 4.71
CA SER A 132 12.63 8.76 3.30
C SER A 132 13.10 7.52 2.55
N ASP A 133 12.26 7.02 1.65
CA ASP A 133 12.55 5.85 0.84
C ASP A 133 13.12 6.26 -0.52
N PRO A 134 14.15 5.53 -1.01
CA PRO A 134 14.50 5.61 -2.42
C PRO A 134 13.39 5.00 -3.28
N ILE A 135 13.36 5.41 -4.55
CA ILE A 135 12.35 5.00 -5.53
C ILE A 135 12.25 3.47 -5.66
N ASP A 136 13.40 2.77 -5.76
CA ASP A 136 13.44 1.31 -5.96
C ASP A 136 12.80 0.57 -4.79
N ARG A 137 13.13 0.98 -3.55
CA ARG A 137 12.55 0.38 -2.35
C ARG A 137 11.04 0.60 -2.30
N CYS A 138 10.55 1.76 -2.71
CA CYS A 138 9.12 2.01 -2.78
C CYS A 138 8.46 1.08 -3.79
N LEU A 139 9.01 0.92 -4.99
CA LEU A 139 8.47 0.00 -6.00
C LEU A 139 8.49 -1.46 -5.53
N ASP A 140 9.55 -1.90 -4.85
CA ASP A 140 9.61 -3.26 -4.27
C ASP A 140 8.51 -3.46 -3.22
N HIS A 141 8.35 -2.49 -2.33
CA HIS A 141 7.29 -2.50 -1.33
C HIS A 141 5.88 -2.49 -1.93
N LEU A 142 5.64 -1.70 -2.98
CA LEU A 142 4.37 -1.68 -3.70
C LEU A 142 4.11 -3.01 -4.42
N SER A 143 5.16 -3.66 -4.92
CA SER A 143 5.08 -5.00 -5.53
C SER A 143 4.68 -6.05 -4.49
N VAL A 144 5.28 -6.01 -3.30
CA VAL A 144 4.87 -6.85 -2.15
C VAL A 144 3.41 -6.59 -1.77
N ALA A 145 3.02 -5.32 -1.62
CA ALA A 145 1.65 -4.96 -1.28
C ALA A 145 0.66 -5.50 -2.33
N SER A 146 1.02 -5.41 -3.61
CA SER A 146 0.23 -5.92 -4.73
C SER A 146 0.09 -7.45 -4.69
N ALA A 147 1.17 -8.18 -4.43
CA ALA A 147 1.14 -9.63 -4.30
C ALA A 147 0.24 -10.08 -3.14
N LEU A 148 0.35 -9.42 -1.99
CA LEU A 148 -0.49 -9.68 -0.82
C LEU A 148 -1.96 -9.34 -1.07
N PHE A 149 -2.24 -8.26 -1.80
CA PHE A 149 -3.61 -7.90 -2.15
C PHE A 149 -4.28 -8.96 -3.03
N ARG A 150 -3.59 -9.41 -4.08
CA ARG A 150 -4.08 -10.51 -4.94
C ARG A 150 -4.34 -11.77 -4.12
N ARG A 151 -3.47 -12.08 -3.16
CA ARG A 151 -3.68 -13.22 -2.27
C ARG A 151 -4.95 -13.12 -1.43
N ILE A 152 -5.33 -11.91 -1.00
CA ILE A 152 -6.59 -11.63 -0.30
C ILE A 152 -7.80 -11.78 -1.23
N GLU A 153 -7.68 -11.40 -2.50
CA GLU A 153 -8.75 -11.57 -3.49
C GLU A 153 -9.02 -13.06 -3.78
N GLU A 154 -7.97 -13.88 -3.80
CA GLU A 154 -8.03 -15.34 -3.98
C GLU A 154 -8.50 -16.12 -2.75
N ARG A 155 -8.83 -15.43 -1.65
CA ARG A 155 -9.27 -16.07 -0.39
C ARG A 155 -10.49 -16.97 -0.61
N LYS A 156 -10.62 -17.98 0.26
CA LYS A 156 -11.78 -18.88 0.32
C LYS A 156 -12.93 -18.28 1.11
N GLU A 157 -12.64 -17.65 2.25
CA GLU A 157 -13.64 -17.02 3.12
C GLU A 157 -13.09 -15.71 3.74
N PRO A 158 -13.94 -14.70 3.98
CA PRO A 158 -15.32 -14.57 3.47
C PRO A 158 -15.31 -14.49 1.94
N ARG A 159 -16.38 -14.91 1.25
CA ARG A 159 -16.40 -14.85 -0.22
C ARG A 159 -16.32 -13.41 -0.73
N PRO A 160 -15.74 -13.16 -1.92
CA PRO A 160 -15.76 -11.85 -2.59
C PRO A 160 -17.17 -11.29 -2.73
#